data_AF-G1FKE9-F1
#
_entry.id   AF-G1FKE9-F1
#
_cell.length_a   1.000
_cell.length_b   1.000
_cell.length_c   1.000
_cell.angle_alpha   90.00
_cell.angle_beta   90.00
_cell.angle_gamma   90.00
#
_symmetry.space_group_name_H-M   'P 1'
#
loop_
_entity.id
_entity.type
_entity.pdbx_description
1 polymer ?
#
loop_
_entity_poly.entity_id
_entity_poly.type
_entity_poly.pdbx_seq_one_letter_code
_entity_poly.pdbx_strand_id
1 'polypeptide(L)'
;MLHNRGATVDMNGIVELYNESGHVDFYESCPDCLVMVYFSPRGRYLMSYKRDGHHRDVEVLNAAHDNHKKQAECLGFPHDKSFSYDGVADFCHKKSSPDVEADHHDKAEQHEKVEPTVKAAES
;
A
#
# COMPACT_ATOMS: atom_id res chain seq x y z
N MET A 1 -13.49 -9.13 4.37
CA MET A 1 -13.25 -8.87 5.82
C MET A 1 -11.76 -8.67 5.99
N LEU A 2 -11.36 -7.51 6.51
CA LEU A 2 -9.97 -7.12 6.76
C LEU A 2 -9.62 -7.46 8.22
N HIS A 3 -8.46 -8.08 8.45
CA HIS A 3 -7.95 -8.34 9.79
C HIS A 3 -6.57 -7.74 9.93
N ASN A 4 -6.42 -6.85 10.90
CA ASN A 4 -5.12 -6.37 11.35
C ASN A 4 -4.78 -7.10 12.66
N ARG A 5 -3.70 -7.87 12.65
CA ARG A 5 -3.20 -8.60 13.83
C ARG A 5 -1.73 -8.24 14.06
N GLY A 6 -1.40 -7.84 15.29
CA GLY A 6 -0.02 -7.56 15.67
C GLY A 6 0.52 -6.22 15.21
N ALA A 7 -0.32 -5.30 14.72
CA ALA A 7 0.11 -3.93 14.54
C ALA A 7 0.34 -3.27 15.90
N THR A 8 1.23 -2.29 15.95
CA THR A 8 1.37 -1.39 17.09
C THR A 8 0.91 0.00 16.69
N VAL A 9 0.22 0.68 17.60
CA VAL A 9 -0.18 2.08 17.40
C VAL A 9 0.40 2.92 18.53
N ASP A 10 1.03 4.04 18.18
CA ASP A 10 1.41 5.07 19.15
C ASP A 10 0.23 6.04 19.30
N MET A 11 -0.31 6.11 20.51
CA MET A 11 -1.29 7.11 20.89
C MET A 11 -0.71 7.95 22.04
N ASN A 12 -0.25 9.15 21.70
CA ASN A 12 0.30 10.13 22.66
C ASN A 12 1.54 9.59 23.42
N GLY A 13 2.42 8.87 22.75
CA GLY A 13 3.64 8.29 23.32
C GLY A 13 3.45 6.93 24.00
N ILE A 14 2.23 6.39 23.99
CA ILE A 14 1.94 5.04 24.48
C ILE A 14 1.79 4.11 23.29
N VAL A 15 2.66 3.09 23.22
CA VAL A 15 2.60 2.05 22.19
C VAL A 15 1.69 0.92 22.66
N GLU A 16 0.58 0.72 21.96
CA GLU A 16 -0.39 -0.34 22.25
C GLU A 16 -0.50 -1.35 21.12
N LEU A 17 -0.88 -2.58 21.48
CA LEU A 17 -1.21 -3.61 20.51
C LEU A 17 -2.53 -3.27 19.81
N TYR A 18 -2.46 -3.13 18.49
CA TYR A 18 -3.59 -2.81 17.64
C TYR A 18 -4.07 -4.04 16.88
N ASN A 19 -5.12 -4.67 17.42
CA ASN A 19 -5.85 -5.73 16.74
C ASN A 19 -7.24 -5.21 16.35
N GLU A 20 -7.54 -5.21 15.06
CA GLU A 20 -8.83 -4.76 14.55
C GLU A 20 -9.31 -5.66 13.42
N SER A 21 -10.60 -5.99 13.48
CA SER A 21 -11.32 -6.59 12.36
C SER A 21 -12.27 -5.57 11.77
N GLY A 22 -12.28 -5.46 10.46
CA GLY A 22 -13.19 -4.58 9.74
C GLY A 22 -13.79 -5.23 8.51
N HIS A 23 -14.85 -4.62 8.01
CA HIS A 23 -15.45 -4.95 6.72
C HIS A 23 -15.15 -3.82 5.74
N VAL A 24 -14.96 -4.17 4.48
CA VAL A 24 -14.59 -3.22 3.43
C VAL A 24 -15.43 -3.51 2.22
N ASP A 25 -16.10 -2.48 1.72
CA ASP A 25 -16.72 -2.47 0.40
C ASP A 25 -15.92 -1.56 -0.54
N PHE A 26 -15.78 -2.01 -1.79
CA PHE A 26 -15.08 -1.27 -2.84
C PHE A 26 -16.04 -0.97 -3.98
N TYR A 27 -16.00 0.27 -4.46
CA TYR A 27 -16.81 0.74 -5.56
C TYR A 27 -15.96 1.50 -6.58
N GLU A 28 -16.14 1.17 -7.85
CA GLU A 28 -15.64 2.00 -8.94
C GLU A 28 -16.55 3.22 -9.08
N SER A 29 -15.99 4.42 -8.86
CA SER A 29 -16.75 5.68 -8.99
C SER A 29 -16.45 6.44 -10.27
N CYS A 30 -15.32 6.11 -10.91
CA CYS A 30 -14.89 6.55 -12.23
C CYS A 30 -13.81 5.56 -12.73
N PRO A 31 -13.42 5.57 -14.02
CA PRO A 31 -12.42 4.64 -14.57
C PRO A 31 -11.07 4.61 -13.82
N ASP A 32 -10.74 5.70 -13.13
CA ASP A 32 -9.49 5.88 -12.39
C ASP A 32 -9.71 6.12 -10.89
N CYS A 33 -10.94 5.91 -10.39
CA CYS A 33 -11.34 6.26 -9.03
C CYS A 33 -11.90 5.06 -8.26
N LEU A 34 -11.41 4.86 -7.03
CA LEU A 34 -11.89 3.85 -6.10
C LEU A 34 -12.50 4.53 -4.87
N VAL A 35 -13.74 4.18 -4.55
CA VAL A 35 -14.35 4.50 -3.27
C VAL A 35 -14.30 3.27 -2.38
N MET A 36 -13.84 3.46 -1.15
CA MET A 36 -13.79 2.45 -0.11
C MET A 36 -14.72 2.83 1.03
N VAL A 37 -15.61 1.93 1.41
CA VAL A 37 -16.39 2.04 2.65
C VAL A 37 -15.79 1.09 3.67
N TYR A 38 -15.15 1.65 4.70
CA TYR A 38 -14.56 0.86 5.78
C TYR A 38 -15.48 0.85 7.00
N PHE A 39 -15.82 -0.33 7.47
CA PHE A 39 -16.59 -0.54 8.70
C PHE A 39 -15.67 -1.14 9.75
N SER A 40 -15.57 -0.48 10.89
CA SER A 40 -14.76 -0.90 12.02
C SER A 40 -15.52 -0.72 13.32
N PRO A 41 -15.09 -1.35 14.43
CA PRO A 41 -15.63 -1.06 15.75
C PRO A 41 -15.52 0.42 16.15
N ARG A 42 -14.59 1.17 15.56
CA ARG A 42 -14.36 2.60 15.82
C ARG A 42 -15.23 3.53 14.99
N GLY A 43 -15.89 3.01 13.95
CA GLY A 43 -16.75 3.79 13.09
C GLY A 43 -16.77 3.32 11.65
N ARG A 44 -17.49 4.08 10.83
CA ARG A 44 -17.64 3.87 9.40
C ARG A 44 -16.98 5.04 8.66
N TYR A 45 -16.15 4.72 7.66
CA TYR A 45 -15.36 5.70 6.92
C TYR A 45 -15.61 5.57 5.42
N LEU A 46 -15.76 6.71 4.75
CA LEU A 46 -15.88 6.81 3.29
C LEU A 46 -14.61 7.45 2.74
N MET A 47 -13.84 6.69 1.98
CA MET A 47 -12.52 7.09 1.49
C MET A 47 -12.54 7.07 -0.03
N SER A 48 -11.97 8.11 -0.66
CA SER A 48 -11.84 8.20 -2.12
C SER A 48 -10.37 8.16 -2.50
N TYR A 49 -10.05 7.36 -3.51
CA TYR A 49 -8.71 7.20 -4.07
C TYR A 49 -8.77 7.41 -5.57
N LYS A 50 -7.72 8.02 -6.13
CA LYS A 50 -7.50 8.09 -7.58
C LYS A 50 -6.19 7.39 -7.95
N ARG A 51 -6.14 6.81 -9.15
CA ARG A 51 -4.97 6.07 -9.65
C ARG A 51 -3.71 6.92 -9.75
N ASP A 52 -3.87 8.17 -10.19
CA ASP A 52 -2.75 9.10 -10.31
C ASP A 52 -2.11 9.35 -8.94
N GLY A 53 -2.93 9.54 -7.90
CA GLY A 53 -2.56 10.04 -6.58
C GLY A 53 -1.94 11.45 -6.59
N HIS A 54 -1.57 11.96 -7.78
CA HIS A 54 -0.92 13.25 -7.98
C HIS A 54 -1.98 14.33 -8.09
N HIS A 55 -2.45 14.79 -6.94
CA HIS A 55 -3.46 15.84 -6.86
C HIS A 55 -2.86 17.25 -7.01
N ARG A 56 -2.12 17.48 -8.10
CA ARG A 56 -1.46 18.78 -8.35
C ARG A 56 -2.39 19.83 -8.94
N ASP A 57 -3.45 19.38 -9.61
CA ASP A 57 -4.48 20.27 -10.14
C ASP A 57 -5.55 20.51 -9.06
N VAL A 58 -5.58 21.74 -8.55
CA VAL A 58 -6.46 22.17 -7.46
C VAL A 58 -7.93 22.16 -7.89
N GLU A 59 -8.24 22.48 -9.15
CA GLU A 59 -9.63 22.49 -9.63
C GLU A 59 -10.16 21.06 -9.75
N VAL A 60 -9.35 20.15 -10.30
CA VAL A 60 -9.68 18.72 -10.38
C VAL A 60 -9.81 18.10 -8.99
N LEU A 61 -8.97 18.51 -8.03
CA LEU A 61 -9.04 18.06 -6.64
C LEU A 61 -10.32 18.56 -5.96
N ASN A 62 -10.66 19.83 -6.11
CA ASN A 62 -11.89 20.39 -5.56
C ASN A 62 -13.14 19.74 -6.15
N ALA A 63 -13.18 19.50 -7.46
CA ALA A 63 -14.29 18.78 -8.09
C ALA A 63 -14.42 17.35 -7.55
N ALA A 64 -13.29 16.68 -7.26
CA ALA A 64 -13.31 15.37 -6.62
C ALA A 64 -13.85 15.44 -5.19
N HIS A 65 -13.48 16.46 -4.42
CA HIS A 65 -14.04 16.71 -3.08
C HIS A 65 -15.55 16.95 -3.12
N ASP A 66 -16.04 17.74 -4.06
CA ASP A 66 -17.47 18.01 -4.23
C ASP A 66 -18.25 16.74 -4.57
N ASN A 67 -17.69 15.88 -5.43
CA ASN A 67 -18.31 14.60 -5.75
C ASN A 67 -18.32 13.66 -4.54
N HIS A 68 -17.22 13.60 -3.78
CA HIS A 68 -17.12 12.83 -2.55
C HIS A 68 -18.13 13.31 -1.49
N LYS A 69 -18.33 14.63 -1.38
CA LYS A 69 -19.34 15.21 -0.50
C LYS A 69 -20.75 14.76 -0.86
N LYS A 70 -21.12 14.76 -2.16
CA LYS A 70 -22.43 14.25 -2.62
C LYS A 70 -22.62 12.77 -2.30
N GLN A 71 -21.56 11.97 -2.43
CA GLN A 71 -21.59 10.55 -2.03
C GLN A 71 -21.80 10.40 -0.52
N ALA A 72 -21.09 11.18 0.28
CA ALA A 72 -21.25 11.21 1.73
C ALA A 72 -22.67 11.59 2.15
N GLU A 73 -23.23 12.65 1.56
CA GLU A 73 -24.63 13.07 1.76
C GLU A 73 -25.61 11.94 1.44
N CYS A 74 -25.50 11.34 0.24
CA CYS A 74 -26.37 10.26 -0.21
C CYS A 74 -26.35 9.04 0.72
N LEU A 75 -25.17 8.69 1.24
CA LEU A 75 -24.97 7.53 2.11
C LEU A 75 -25.17 7.85 3.61
N GLY A 76 -25.52 9.09 3.96
CA GLY A 76 -25.78 9.53 5.33
C GLY A 76 -24.52 9.65 6.20
N PHE A 77 -23.38 10.02 5.61
CA PHE A 77 -22.17 10.36 6.36
C PHE A 77 -22.19 11.84 6.78
N PRO A 78 -21.69 12.17 7.99
CA PRO A 78 -21.37 13.55 8.33
C PRO A 78 -20.33 14.11 7.37
N HIS A 79 -20.60 15.28 6.79
CA HIS A 79 -19.77 15.88 5.73
C HIS A 79 -19.41 17.35 5.97
N ASP A 80 -19.89 17.96 7.06
CA ASP A 80 -19.59 19.37 7.39
C ASP A 80 -18.13 19.59 7.79
N LYS A 81 -17.48 18.55 8.33
CA LYS A 81 -16.08 18.57 8.79
C LYS A 81 -15.31 17.40 8.20
N SER A 82 -15.27 17.30 6.88
CA SER A 82 -14.53 16.26 6.19
C SER A 82 -13.02 16.44 6.34
N PHE A 83 -12.28 15.33 6.39
CA PHE A 83 -10.85 15.34 6.16
C PHE A 83 -10.59 15.40 4.66
N SER A 84 -9.92 16.44 4.19
CA SER A 84 -9.60 16.65 2.78
C SER A 84 -8.10 16.79 2.62
N TYR A 85 -7.56 16.15 1.59
CA TYR A 85 -6.17 16.33 1.20
C TYR A 85 -6.05 17.62 0.38
N ASP A 86 -5.08 18.48 0.69
CA ASP A 86 -4.93 19.79 0.06
C ASP A 86 -4.01 19.78 -1.17
N GLY A 87 -3.41 18.64 -1.51
CA GLY A 87 -2.49 18.51 -2.65
C GLY A 87 -1.10 19.11 -2.41
N VAL A 88 -0.82 19.64 -1.21
CA VAL A 88 0.44 20.36 -0.93
C VAL A 88 1.57 19.40 -0.56
N ALA A 89 1.27 18.27 0.09
CA ALA A 89 2.30 17.32 0.46
C ALA A 89 2.87 16.60 -0.77
N ASP A 90 4.19 16.40 -0.78
CA ASP A 90 4.81 15.48 -1.74
C ASP A 90 4.59 14.03 -1.29
N PHE A 91 4.72 13.12 -2.25
CA PHE A 91 4.72 11.70 -1.95
C PHE A 91 5.91 11.32 -1.08
N CYS A 92 5.65 10.50 -0.07
CA CYS A 92 6.70 9.75 0.59
C CYS A 92 7.37 8.83 -0.44
N HIS A 93 8.52 9.25 -0.96
CA HIS A 93 9.40 8.34 -1.69
C HIS A 93 9.71 7.17 -0.77
N LYS A 94 9.44 5.94 -1.21
CA LYS A 94 9.94 4.76 -0.52
C LYS A 94 11.44 4.97 -0.32
N LYS A 95 11.87 5.12 0.93
CA LYS A 95 13.24 4.69 1.25
C LYS A 95 13.25 3.24 0.79
N SER A 96 14.06 2.91 -0.21
CA SER A 96 14.48 1.53 -0.39
C SER A 96 14.83 1.04 1.01
N SER A 97 14.16 -0.02 1.48
CA SER A 97 14.70 -0.73 2.63
C SER A 97 16.18 -0.95 2.30
N PRO A 98 17.14 -0.71 3.22
CA PRO A 98 18.50 -1.15 2.96
C PRO A 98 18.38 -2.61 2.55
N ASP A 99 18.86 -2.93 1.35
CA ASP A 99 19.03 -4.30 0.92
C ASP A 99 19.78 -4.96 2.06
N VAL A 100 19.14 -5.89 2.76
CA VAL A 100 19.86 -6.83 3.59
C VAL A 100 20.69 -7.59 2.57
N GLU A 101 21.96 -7.22 2.43
CA GLU A 101 22.94 -7.95 1.65
C GLU A 101 22.71 -9.42 1.99
N ALA A 102 22.18 -10.17 1.03
CA ALA A 102 22.19 -11.61 1.12
C ALA A 102 23.68 -11.96 1.16
N ASP A 103 24.14 -12.34 2.35
CA ASP A 103 25.46 -12.90 2.60
C ASP A 103 25.57 -14.19 1.78
N HIS A 104 25.85 -14.03 0.50
CA HIS A 104 26.33 -15.07 -0.39
C HIS A 104 27.76 -15.35 0.06
N HIS A 105 27.87 -16.28 1.00
CA HIS A 105 29.15 -16.87 1.36
C HIS A 105 29.63 -17.75 0.20
N ASP A 106 30.22 -17.11 -0.82
CA ASP A 106 31.02 -17.75 -1.84
C ASP A 106 32.28 -18.32 -1.19
N LYS A 107 32.38 -19.65 -1.12
CA LYS A 107 33.68 -20.32 -1.11
C LYS A 107 34.08 -20.64 -2.55
N ALA A 108 34.77 -19.69 -3.18
CA ALA A 108 35.83 -19.98 -4.16
C ALA A 108 36.93 -20.79 -3.42
N GLU A 109 37.66 -21.75 -3.98
CA GLU A 109 38.01 -22.11 -5.36
C GLU A 109 38.66 -23.50 -5.28
N GLN A 110 38.55 -24.31 -6.34
CA GLN A 110 39.70 -24.97 -6.94
C GLN A 110 39.31 -25.64 -8.26
N HIS A 111 39.83 -25.07 -9.34
CA HIS A 111 39.88 -25.66 -10.67
C HIS A 111 40.73 -26.94 -10.65
N GLU A 112 40.21 -28.05 -11.15
CA GLU A 112 41.04 -29.03 -11.85
C GLU A 112 40.43 -29.33 -13.23
N LYS A 113 41.17 -28.92 -14.26
CA LYS A 113 40.89 -29.13 -15.67
C LYS A 113 41.31 -30.56 -16.03
N VAL A 114 40.38 -31.43 -16.38
CA VAL A 114 40.71 -32.72 -17.02
C VAL A 114 40.14 -32.72 -18.43
N GLU A 115 41.03 -32.61 -19.41
CA GLU A 115 40.75 -32.76 -20.84
C GLU A 115 40.35 -34.21 -21.18
N PRO A 116 39.50 -34.43 -22.19
CA PRO A 116 39.04 -35.76 -22.55
C PRO A 116 40.11 -36.46 -23.41
N THR A 117 40.64 -37.60 -22.95
CA THR A 117 41.47 -38.47 -23.79
C THR A 117 40.64 -39.68 -24.22
N VAL A 118 40.25 -39.69 -25.50
CA VAL A 118 39.68 -40.87 -26.16
C VAL A 118 40.81 -41.78 -26.61
N LYS A 119 40.81 -43.06 -26.20
CA LYS A 119 41.28 -44.18 -27.03
C LYS A 119 40.55 -45.48 -26.67
N ALA A 120 39.88 -46.06 -27.67
CA ALA A 120 39.39 -47.43 -27.66
C ALA A 120 40.58 -48.41 -27.80
N ALA A 121 40.50 -49.57 -27.14
CA ALA A 121 41.24 -50.77 -27.50
C ALA A 121 40.49 -52.01 -26.97
N GLU A 122 40.35 -52.97 -27.87
CA GLU A 122 39.71 -54.28 -27.73
C GLU A 122 40.44 -55.23 -26.77
N SER A 123 39.69 -56.14 -26.15
CA SER A 123 39.95 -57.59 -26.08
C SER A 123 38.70 -58.33 -25.62
#